data_AF-A0A1B6FD31-F1
#
_entry.id   AF-A0A1B6FD31-F1
#
_cell.length_a   1.000
_cell.length_b   1.000
_cell.length_c   1.000
_cell.angle_alpha   90.00
_cell.angle_beta   90.00
_cell.angle_gamma   90.00
#
_symmetry.space_group_name_H-M   'P 1'
#
loop_
_entity.id
_entity.type
_entity.pdbx_description
1 polymer ?
#
loop_
_entity_poly.entity_id
_entity_poly.type
_entity_poly.pdbx_seq_one_letter_code
_entity_poly.pdbx_strand_id
1 'polypeptide(L)'
;MTDVSKSGELDIAGMSVTSQMCDILSKVLIQSKDICRLNVSDCLLPPQGLSLMLATIHQTRIHTLQLKGNNICGPAVNKLSKMLFLSKNIKNLGLEWNNLGLCSEGMVQFCNALAANHNLEVLDLR
;
A
#
# COMPACT_ATOMS: atom_id res chain seq x y z
N MET A 1 29.59 -5.14 3.75
CA MET A 1 28.79 -6.01 4.62
C MET A 1 27.33 -5.70 4.40
N THR A 2 26.71 -6.33 3.40
CA THR A 2 25.26 -6.29 3.20
C THR A 2 24.70 -7.51 3.89
N ASP A 3 23.90 -7.30 4.93
CA ASP A 3 23.19 -8.37 5.61
C ASP A 3 22.23 -9.03 4.60
N VAL A 4 22.51 -10.28 4.23
CA VAL A 4 21.69 -11.12 3.33
C VAL A 4 20.72 -11.97 4.16
N SER A 5 20.26 -11.45 5.29
CA SER A 5 19.19 -12.09 6.05
C SER A 5 17.85 -11.83 5.34
N LYS A 6 17.49 -12.75 4.44
CA LYS A 6 16.13 -13.00 3.91
C LYS A 6 15.22 -11.78 4.00
N SER A 7 15.44 -10.80 3.12
CA SER A 7 14.54 -9.67 2.95
C SER A 7 13.18 -10.25 2.63
N GLY A 8 12.25 -10.25 3.59
CA GLY A 8 10.87 -10.69 3.41
C GLY A 8 10.12 -9.76 2.46
N GLU A 9 10.63 -9.61 1.25
CA GLU A 9 10.33 -8.53 0.33
C GLU A 9 9.83 -9.16 -0.96
N LEU A 10 8.64 -8.73 -1.34
CA LEU A 10 8.06 -9.02 -2.63
C LEU A 10 8.13 -7.73 -3.44
N ASP A 11 9.07 -7.69 -4.38
CA ASP A 11 9.22 -6.57 -5.32
C ASP A 11 8.79 -7.02 -6.72
N ILE A 12 7.75 -6.36 -7.22
CA ILE A 12 7.24 -6.53 -8.59
C ILE A 12 7.06 -5.17 -9.27
N ALA A 13 7.79 -4.15 -8.83
CA ALA A 13 7.69 -2.81 -9.37
C ALA A 13 7.90 -2.77 -10.90
N GLY A 14 7.14 -1.94 -11.59
CA GLY A 14 7.17 -1.80 -13.04
C GLY A 14 6.56 -2.98 -13.81
N MET A 15 6.10 -4.04 -13.14
CA MET A 15 5.41 -5.15 -13.80
C MET A 15 3.96 -4.78 -14.14
N SER A 16 3.46 -5.30 -15.26
CA SER A 16 2.03 -5.24 -15.57
C SER A 16 1.26 -6.18 -14.65
N VAL A 17 0.39 -5.62 -13.80
CA VAL A 17 -0.38 -6.37 -12.82
C VAL A 17 -1.87 -6.32 -13.17
N THR A 18 -2.49 -7.49 -13.28
CA THR A 18 -3.94 -7.60 -13.52
C THR A 18 -4.73 -7.63 -12.20
N SER A 19 -6.04 -7.39 -12.25
CA SER A 19 -6.91 -7.54 -11.08
C SER A 19 -6.88 -8.95 -10.49
N GLN A 20 -6.74 -9.98 -11.33
CA GLN A 20 -6.60 -11.38 -10.86
C GLN A 20 -5.27 -11.60 -10.12
N MET A 21 -4.18 -11.02 -10.62
CA MET A 21 -2.90 -11.05 -9.91
C MET A 21 -3.00 -10.35 -8.56
N CYS A 22 -3.69 -9.20 -8.47
CA CYS A 22 -3.93 -8.52 -7.20
C CYS A 22 -4.66 -9.39 -6.18
N ASP A 23 -5.65 -10.18 -6.62
CA ASP A 23 -6.37 -11.13 -5.76
C ASP A 23 -5.45 -12.25 -5.24
N ILE A 24 -4.67 -12.85 -6.14
CA ILE A 24 -3.69 -13.88 -5.77
C ILE A 24 -2.65 -13.32 -4.79
N LEU A 25 -2.08 -12.14 -5.10
CA LEU A 25 -1.11 -11.45 -4.25
C LEU A 25 -1.70 -11.17 -2.86
N SER A 26 -2.93 -10.65 -2.80
CA SER A 26 -3.61 -10.39 -1.51
C SER A 26 -3.72 -11.66 -0.67
N LYS A 27 -4.12 -12.79 -1.28
CA LYS A 27 -4.21 -14.09 -0.58
C LYS A 27 -2.85 -14.58 -0.10
N VAL A 28 -1.83 -14.49 -0.94
CA VAL A 28 -0.45 -14.86 -0.59
C VAL A 28 0.09 -14.03 0.56
N LEU A 29 -0.13 -12.70 0.53
CA LEU A 29 0.37 -11.78 1.56
C LEU A 29 -0.33 -11.98 2.91
N ILE A 30 -1.61 -12.35 2.93
CA ILE A 30 -2.35 -12.69 4.16
C ILE A 30 -1.78 -13.97 4.79
N GLN A 31 -1.42 -14.97 3.98
CA GLN A 31 -0.93 -16.27 4.46
C GLN A 31 0.55 -16.28 4.80
N SER A 32 1.34 -15.38 4.18
CA SER A 32 2.78 -15.36 4.32
C SER A 32 3.21 -14.95 5.72
N LYS A 33 4.11 -15.75 6.31
CA LYS A 33 4.78 -15.42 7.56
C LYS A 33 6.11 -14.69 7.32
N ASP A 34 6.63 -14.72 6.11
CA ASP A 34 7.97 -14.21 5.81
C ASP A 34 7.92 -12.86 5.11
N ILE A 35 6.87 -12.57 4.33
CA ILE A 35 6.76 -11.31 3.58
C ILE A 35 6.29 -10.19 4.50
N CYS A 36 7.13 -9.17 4.64
CA CYS A 36 6.95 -7.99 5.46
C CYS A 36 7.19 -6.67 4.70
N ARG A 37 7.60 -6.74 3.44
CA ARG A 37 7.76 -5.59 2.54
C ARG A 37 7.15 -5.89 1.19
N LEU A 38 6.41 -4.94 0.65
CA LEU A 38 5.77 -5.05 -0.65
C LEU A 38 6.10 -3.81 -1.48
N ASN A 39 6.69 -4.04 -2.65
CA ASN A 39 6.89 -3.01 -3.66
C ASN A 39 6.08 -3.34 -4.92
N VAL A 40 5.08 -2.49 -5.17
CA VAL A 40 4.20 -2.54 -6.35
C VAL A 40 4.19 -1.18 -7.03
N SER A 41 5.31 -0.48 -6.99
CA SER A 41 5.47 0.84 -7.60
C SER A 41 5.38 0.75 -9.13
N ASP A 42 4.79 1.76 -9.77
CA ASP A 42 4.71 1.88 -11.22
C ASP A 42 4.08 0.65 -11.92
N CYS A 43 3.17 -0.06 -11.23
CA CYS A 43 2.52 -1.28 -11.72
C CYS A 43 1.21 -1.03 -12.48
N LEU A 44 0.78 0.24 -12.62
CA LEU A 44 -0.52 0.62 -13.21
C LEU A 44 -1.68 -0.19 -12.63
N LEU A 45 -1.71 -0.37 -11.29
CA LEU A 45 -2.66 -1.24 -10.62
C LEU A 45 -4.10 -0.90 -11.04
N PRO A 46 -4.85 -1.86 -11.62
CA PRO A 46 -6.24 -1.64 -12.00
C PRO A 46 -7.07 -1.22 -10.78
N PRO A 47 -8.06 -0.32 -10.91
CA PRO A 47 -8.81 0.20 -9.76
C PRO A 47 -9.41 -0.87 -8.85
N GLN A 48 -9.94 -1.97 -9.44
CA GLN A 48 -10.49 -3.09 -8.67
C GLN A 48 -9.38 -3.85 -7.92
N GLY A 49 -8.24 -4.09 -8.57
CA GLY A 49 -7.08 -4.74 -7.97
C GLY A 49 -6.49 -3.94 -6.83
N LEU A 50 -6.26 -2.63 -7.04
CA LEU A 50 -5.81 -1.70 -6.01
C LEU A 50 -6.78 -1.67 -4.81
N SER A 51 -8.09 -1.57 -5.07
CA SER A 51 -9.08 -1.56 -4.00
C SER A 51 -9.06 -2.85 -3.17
N LEU A 52 -8.84 -4.01 -3.81
CA LEU A 52 -8.75 -5.29 -3.12
C LEU A 52 -7.47 -5.37 -2.26
N MET A 53 -6.33 -4.97 -2.83
CA MET A 53 -5.07 -4.95 -2.08
C MET A 53 -5.18 -4.04 -0.86
N LEU A 54 -5.63 -2.78 -1.02
CA LEU A 54 -5.81 -1.86 0.10
C LEU A 54 -6.76 -2.40 1.17
N ALA A 55 -7.79 -3.16 0.77
CA ALA A 55 -8.71 -3.78 1.72
C ALA A 55 -8.08 -4.90 2.56
N THR A 56 -6.94 -5.46 2.16
CA THR A 56 -6.33 -6.64 2.80
C THR A 56 -5.01 -6.37 3.51
N ILE A 57 -4.29 -5.29 3.18
CA ILE A 57 -2.97 -4.96 3.77
C ILE A 57 -2.97 -5.02 5.31
N HIS A 58 -4.02 -4.52 5.97
CA HIS A 58 -4.13 -4.51 7.44
C HIS A 58 -4.14 -5.91 8.09
N GLN A 59 -4.35 -6.97 7.30
CA GLN A 59 -4.37 -8.38 7.73
C GLN A 59 -3.02 -9.08 7.49
N THR A 60 -2.04 -8.38 6.92
CA THR A 60 -0.72 -8.92 6.55
C THR A 60 0.35 -8.55 7.57
N ARG A 61 1.56 -9.11 7.43
CA ARG A 61 2.75 -8.71 8.21
C ARG A 61 3.53 -7.54 7.58
N ILE A 62 2.97 -6.89 6.55
CA ILE A 62 3.66 -5.82 5.82
C ILE A 62 3.85 -4.63 6.74
N HIS A 63 5.11 -4.18 6.87
CA HIS A 63 5.48 -2.94 7.52
C HIS A 63 6.04 -1.88 6.56
N THR A 64 6.42 -2.28 5.33
CA THR A 64 6.83 -1.34 4.26
C THR A 64 5.97 -1.59 3.02
N LEU A 65 5.24 -0.56 2.58
CA LEU A 65 4.39 -0.62 1.39
C LEU A 65 4.77 0.51 0.44
N GLN A 66 5.22 0.17 -0.75
CA GLN A 66 5.56 1.11 -1.81
C GLN A 66 4.49 1.05 -2.91
N LEU A 67 3.77 2.17 -3.08
CA LEU A 67 2.64 2.34 -4.00
C LEU A 67 2.87 3.49 -5.00
N LYS A 68 4.13 3.93 -5.17
CA LYS A 68 4.48 5.01 -6.08
C LYS A 68 3.88 4.80 -7.47
N GLY A 69 3.37 5.85 -8.11
CA GLY A 69 3.01 5.82 -9.53
C GLY A 69 1.83 4.91 -9.91
N ASN A 70 0.91 4.64 -8.98
CA ASN A 70 -0.27 3.80 -9.24
C ASN A 70 -1.55 4.59 -9.51
N ASN A 71 -1.43 5.90 -9.79
CA ASN A 71 -2.56 6.79 -10.08
C ASN A 71 -3.67 6.73 -9.01
N ILE A 72 -3.31 6.62 -7.73
CA ILE A 72 -4.28 6.60 -6.63
C ILE A 72 -4.99 7.96 -6.58
N CYS A 73 -6.29 7.96 -6.89
CA CYS A 73 -7.12 9.16 -6.95
C CYS A 73 -8.59 8.86 -6.58
N GLY A 74 -9.36 9.92 -6.33
CA GLY A 74 -10.81 9.84 -6.11
C GLY A 74 -11.19 8.81 -5.02
N PRO A 75 -12.08 7.83 -5.31
CA PRO A 75 -12.50 6.81 -4.34
C PRO A 75 -11.37 5.94 -3.78
N ALA A 76 -10.27 5.78 -4.51
CA ALA A 76 -9.13 4.98 -4.03
C ALA A 76 -8.43 5.64 -2.84
N VAL A 77 -8.46 6.98 -2.73
CA VAL A 77 -7.93 7.71 -1.57
C VAL A 77 -8.70 7.35 -0.30
N ASN A 78 -10.02 7.18 -0.37
CA ASN A 78 -10.83 6.72 0.77
C ASN A 78 -10.45 5.29 1.21
N LYS A 79 -10.18 4.39 0.24
CA LYS A 79 -9.71 3.03 0.53
C LYS A 79 -8.33 3.04 1.16
N LEU A 80 -7.42 3.88 0.67
CA LEU A 80 -6.10 4.08 1.24
C LEU A 80 -6.18 4.62 2.67
N SER A 81 -7.04 5.60 2.91
CA SER A 81 -7.30 6.17 4.24
C SER A 81 -7.78 5.09 5.22
N LYS A 82 -8.76 4.26 4.80
CA LYS A 82 -9.25 3.16 5.61
C LYS A 82 -8.18 2.10 5.87
N MET A 83 -7.37 1.76 4.86
CA MET A 83 -6.25 0.84 5.00
C MET A 83 -5.28 1.35 6.06
N LEU A 84 -4.89 2.62 5.98
CA LEU A 84 -3.99 3.25 6.95
C LEU A 84 -4.60 3.26 8.36
N PHE A 85 -5.86 3.67 8.50
CA PHE A 85 -6.55 3.68 9.79
C PHE A 85 -6.59 2.31 10.48
N LEU A 86 -6.81 1.23 9.71
CA LEU A 86 -6.89 -0.14 10.24
C LEU A 86 -5.52 -0.78 10.46
N SER A 87 -4.49 -0.34 9.73
CA SER A 87 -3.19 -0.99 9.73
C SER A 87 -2.38 -0.65 10.99
N LYS A 88 -2.05 -1.69 11.76
CA LYS A 88 -1.17 -1.58 12.93
C LYS A 88 0.29 -1.94 12.64
N ASN A 89 0.56 -2.49 11.45
CA ASN A 89 1.89 -3.01 11.10
C ASN A 89 2.67 -2.06 10.17
N ILE A 90 1.98 -1.22 9.38
CA ILE A 90 2.60 -0.32 8.40
C ILE A 90 3.38 0.77 9.13
N LYS A 91 4.69 0.81 8.87
CA LYS A 91 5.64 1.80 9.37
C LYS A 91 6.13 2.73 8.26
N ASN A 92 6.31 2.20 7.05
CA ASN A 92 6.79 2.94 5.90
C ASN A 92 5.75 2.86 4.76
N LEU A 93 5.30 4.01 4.28
CA LEU A 93 4.34 4.12 3.19
C LEU A 93 4.83 5.10 2.13
N GLY A 94 5.16 4.60 0.94
CA GLY A 94 5.51 5.42 -0.22
C GLY A 94 4.32 5.60 -1.15
N LEU A 95 3.96 6.85 -1.41
CA LEU A 95 2.80 7.27 -2.22
C LEU A 95 3.16 8.32 -3.27
N GLU A 96 4.45 8.49 -3.55
CA GLU A 96 4.95 9.44 -4.55
C GLU A 96 4.25 9.25 -5.89
N TRP A 97 4.09 10.34 -6.63
CA TRP A 97 3.52 10.32 -7.99
C TRP A 97 2.13 9.67 -8.06
N ASN A 98 1.33 9.89 -7.01
CA ASN A 98 -0.10 9.61 -7.01
C ASN A 98 -0.90 10.92 -6.95
N ASN A 99 -2.21 10.82 -7.13
CA ASN A 99 -3.10 11.96 -7.33
C ASN A 99 -4.07 12.15 -6.14
N LEU A 100 -3.55 12.00 -4.92
CA LEU A 100 -4.35 12.02 -3.67
C LEU A 100 -5.07 13.36 -3.46
N GLY A 101 -4.42 14.46 -3.81
CA GLY A 101 -4.92 15.82 -3.59
C GLY A 101 -6.05 16.26 -4.52
N LEU A 102 -6.41 15.47 -5.54
CA LEU A 102 -7.47 15.85 -6.49
C LEU A 102 -8.88 15.81 -5.88
N CYS A 103 -9.07 15.10 -4.75
CA CYS A 103 -10.35 15.00 -4.06
C CYS A 103 -10.21 15.52 -2.63
N SER A 104 -10.83 16.66 -2.32
CA SER A 104 -10.75 17.30 -1.00
C SER A 104 -11.31 16.41 0.11
N GLU A 105 -12.45 15.75 -0.11
CA GLU A 105 -13.04 14.82 0.85
C GLU A 105 -12.10 13.64 1.14
N GLY A 106 -11.52 13.04 0.09
CA GLY A 106 -10.58 11.94 0.24
C GLY A 106 -9.33 12.35 1.01
N MET A 107 -8.81 13.54 0.76
CA MET A 107 -7.64 14.06 1.48
C MET A 107 -7.96 14.34 2.96
N VAL A 108 -9.15 14.84 3.28
CA VAL A 108 -9.59 15.01 4.68
C VAL A 108 -9.64 13.66 5.40
N GLN A 109 -10.21 12.63 4.76
CA GLN A 109 -10.23 11.28 5.32
C GLN A 109 -8.81 10.72 5.52
N PHE A 110 -7.90 10.99 4.58
CA PHE A 110 -6.51 10.57 4.68
C PHE A 110 -5.80 11.25 5.85
N CYS A 111 -6.01 12.56 6.04
CA CYS A 111 -5.48 13.31 7.19
C CYS A 111 -6.03 12.78 8.52
N ASN A 112 -7.33 12.47 8.59
CA ASN A 112 -7.93 11.89 9.79
C ASN A 112 -7.35 10.50 10.10
N ALA A 113 -7.14 9.67 9.08
CA ALA A 113 -6.50 8.37 9.22
C ALA A 113 -5.05 8.50 9.70
N LEU A 114 -4.30 9.48 9.19
CA LEU A 114 -2.95 9.81 9.64
C LEU A 114 -2.94 10.24 11.11
N ALA A 115 -3.84 11.14 11.52
CA ALA A 115 -3.92 11.62 12.90
C ALA A 115 -4.25 10.50 13.90
N ALA A 116 -5.02 9.48 13.47
CA ALA A 116 -5.39 8.33 14.28
C ALA A 116 -4.37 7.17 14.22
N ASN A 117 -3.46 7.16 13.25
CA ASN A 117 -2.46 6.11 13.11
C ASN A 117 -1.18 6.49 13.87
N HIS A 118 -0.81 5.67 14.86
CA HIS A 118 0.37 5.88 15.71
C HIS A 118 1.54 4.92 15.37
N ASN A 119 1.43 4.14 14.30
CA ASN A 119 2.44 3.15 13.88
C ASN A 119 3.24 3.61 12.65
N LEU A 120 2.68 4.51 11.83
CA LEU A 120 3.36 5.04 10.67
C LEU A 120 4.53 5.94 11.11
N GLU A 121 5.73 5.59 10.67
CA GLU A 121 6.98 6.28 11.00
C GLU A 121 7.46 7.13 9.81
N VAL A 122 7.29 6.62 8.58
CA VAL A 122 7.72 7.26 7.33
C VAL A 122 6.57 7.29 6.35
N LEU A 123 6.29 8.50 5.85
CA LEU A 123 5.34 8.76 4.79
C LEU A 123 6.02 9.57 3.69
N ASP A 124 6.04 9.06 2.47
CA ASP A 124 6.50 9.80 1.30
C ASP A 124 5.33 10.15 0.38
N LEU A 125 5.20 11.44 0.06
CA LEU A 125 4.11 12.02 -0.74
C LEU A 125 4.64 12.83 -1.94
N ARG A 126 5.95 12.82 -2.18
CA ARG A 126 6.62 13.72 -3.12
C ARG A 126 6.18 13.59 -4.58
#